data_AF-A0A965CT64-F1
#
_entry.id   AF-A0A965CT64-F1
#
_cell.length_a   1.000
_cell.length_b   1.000
_cell.length_c   1.000
_cell.angle_alpha   90.00
_cell.angle_beta   90.00
_cell.angle_gamma   90.00
#
_symmetry.space_group_name_H-M   'P 1'
#
loop_
_entity.id
_entity.type
_entity.pdbx_description
1 polymer ?
#
loop_
_entity_poly.entity_id
_entity_poly.type
_entity_poly.pdbx_seq_one_letter_code
_entity_poly.pdbx_strand_id
1 'polypeptide(L)'
;MDVSDAGLKISSEQRQFARVLEIGMRTGLALLVCGFAAYMSGWLPSTVAPEALPEFWGLSVNEFRRATGATDGWGWLGRLGFGDTLPLLGIVVLCTTTLLAVGVLLVSCFRRGDRLYLVIAALEIMVLVLAASGVLTAH
;
A
#
# COMPACT_ATOMS: atom_id res chain seq x y z
N MET A 1 36.94 12.83 22.29
CA MET A 1 35.76 13.25 21.52
C MET A 1 34.97 11.99 21.29
N ASP A 2 34.14 11.66 22.28
CA ASP A 2 33.44 10.39 22.41
C ASP A 2 32.21 10.40 21.50
N VAL A 3 32.15 9.45 20.56
CA VAL A 3 31.09 9.33 19.54
C VAL A 3 29.84 8.67 20.14
N SER A 4 29.81 8.42 21.45
CA SER A 4 28.80 7.60 22.13
C SER A 4 27.64 8.37 22.79
N ASP A 5 27.68 9.72 22.82
CA ASP A 5 26.69 10.56 23.53
C ASP A 5 25.85 11.51 22.66
N ALA A 6 25.88 11.34 21.33
CA ALA A 6 24.84 11.89 20.46
C ALA A 6 23.61 10.96 20.49
N GLY A 7 23.10 10.69 21.70
CA GLY A 7 21.83 10.00 21.88
C GLY A 7 20.78 10.74 21.06
N LEU A 8 20.37 10.13 19.95
CA LEU A 8 19.34 10.64 19.05
C LEU A 8 18.20 11.14 19.92
N LYS A 9 18.03 12.47 20.05
CA LYS A 9 16.82 13.04 20.64
C LYS A 9 15.69 12.73 19.66
N ILE A 10 15.20 11.50 19.70
CA ILE A 10 14.08 11.07 18.87
C ILE A 10 12.91 11.94 19.29
N SER A 11 12.55 12.87 18.41
CA SER A 11 11.43 13.77 18.69
C SER A 11 10.18 12.92 18.90
N SER A 12 9.25 13.40 19.72
CA SER A 12 7.99 12.70 19.97
C SER A 12 7.25 12.38 18.66
N GLU A 13 7.39 13.25 17.65
CA GLU A 13 6.82 13.12 16.31
C GLU A 13 7.47 11.96 15.52
N GLN A 14 8.80 11.84 15.53
CA GLN A 14 9.50 10.72 14.89
C GLN A 14 9.11 9.37 15.49
N ARG A 15 8.93 9.32 16.82
CA ARG A 15 8.43 8.13 17.52
C ARG A 15 6.99 7.80 17.13
N GLN A 16 6.13 8.80 16.95
CA GLN A 16 4.76 8.59 16.52
C GLN A 16 4.69 8.09 15.07
N PHE A 17 5.46 8.70 14.17
CA PHE A 17 5.63 8.26 12.79
C PHE A 17 6.08 6.79 12.72
N ALA A 18 7.15 6.44 13.42
CA ALA A 18 7.69 5.08 13.42
C ALA A 18 6.68 4.05 13.92
N ARG A 19 5.91 4.36 14.98
CA ARG A 19 4.88 3.46 15.49
C ARG A 19 3.74 3.23 14.50
N VAL A 20 3.28 4.28 13.82
CA VAL A 20 2.22 4.15 12.80
C VAL A 20 2.71 3.29 11.64
N LEU A 21 3.95 3.54 11.19
CA LEU A 21 4.57 2.77 10.12
C LEU A 21 4.79 1.31 10.50
N GLU A 22 5.28 1.05 11.71
CA GLU A 22 5.53 -0.31 12.21
C GLU A 22 4.24 -1.14 12.32
N ILE A 23 3.20 -0.57 12.92
CA ILE A 23 1.90 -1.25 13.05
C ILE A 23 1.31 -1.51 11.68
N GLY A 24 1.27 -0.49 10.81
CA GLY A 24 0.69 -0.63 9.48
C GLY A 24 1.45 -1.61 8.60
N MET A 25 2.78 -1.62 8.66
CA MET A 25 3.60 -2.59 7.95
C MET A 25 3.34 -4.02 8.43
N ARG A 26 3.30 -4.24 9.75
CA ARG A 26 3.06 -5.56 10.32
C ARG A 26 1.65 -6.07 10.01
N THR A 27 0.64 -5.21 10.11
CA THR A 27 -0.75 -5.54 9.79
C THR A 27 -0.91 -5.80 8.29
N GLY A 28 -0.37 -4.93 7.43
CA GLY A 28 -0.44 -5.09 5.98
C GLY A 28 0.27 -6.35 5.48
N LEU A 29 1.46 -6.64 6.03
CA LEU A 29 2.19 -7.87 5.72
C LEU A 29 1.43 -9.11 6.21
N ALA A 30 0.88 -9.08 7.43
CA ALA A 30 0.08 -10.19 7.93
C ALA A 30 -1.13 -10.46 7.04
N LEU A 31 -1.86 -9.41 6.64
CA LEU A 31 -3.00 -9.54 5.71
C LEU A 31 -2.58 -10.06 4.34
N LEU A 32 -1.45 -9.60 3.81
CA LEU A 32 -0.89 -10.06 2.54
C LEU A 32 -0.57 -11.56 2.60
N VAL A 33 0.15 -11.99 3.63
CA VAL A 33 0.55 -13.39 3.82
C VAL A 33 -0.66 -14.28 4.06
N CYS A 34 -1.61 -13.86 4.91
CA CYS A 34 -2.84 -14.62 5.16
C CYS A 34 -3.71 -14.71 3.89
N GLY A 35 -3.85 -13.62 3.14
CA GLY A 35 -4.58 -13.61 1.87
C GLY A 35 -3.94 -14.53 0.84
N PHE A 36 -2.62 -14.52 0.74
CA PHE A 36 -1.88 -15.39 -0.17
C PHE A 36 -1.98 -16.86 0.24
N ALA A 37 -1.89 -17.15 1.54
CA ALA A 37 -2.09 -18.51 2.06
C ALA A 37 -3.51 -19.02 1.78
N ALA A 38 -4.54 -18.17 1.94
CA ALA A 38 -5.93 -18.50 1.63
C ALA A 38 -6.16 -18.76 0.13
N TYR A 39 -5.43 -18.03 -0.73
CA TYR A 39 -5.43 -18.27 -2.17
C TYR A 39 -4.78 -19.61 -2.53
N MET A 40 -3.58 -19.89 -1.99
CA MET A 40 -2.86 -21.14 -2.24
C MET A 40 -3.57 -22.37 -1.66
N SER A 41 -4.32 -22.23 -0.57
CA SER A 41 -5.08 -23.33 0.02
C SER A 41 -6.36 -23.68 -0.75
N GLY A 42 -6.74 -22.89 -1.75
CA GLY A 42 -7.99 -23.06 -2.50
C GLY A 42 -9.25 -22.92 -1.64
N TRP A 43 -9.14 -22.27 -0.47
CA TRP A 43 -10.26 -22.11 0.47
C TRP A 43 -11.36 -21.18 -0.06
N LEU A 44 -11.00 -20.22 -0.93
CA LEU A 44 -11.94 -19.33 -1.61
C LEU A 44 -11.96 -19.63 -3.11
N PRO A 45 -13.10 -19.40 -3.80
CA PRO A 45 -13.11 -19.43 -5.25
C PRO A 45 -12.09 -18.43 -5.78
N SER A 46 -11.30 -18.82 -6.78
CA SER A 46 -10.32 -17.94 -7.42
C SER A 46 -10.63 -17.79 -8.90
N THR A 47 -10.45 -16.58 -9.43
CA THR A 47 -10.64 -16.32 -10.86
C THR A 47 -9.57 -17.02 -11.68
N VAL A 48 -8.35 -17.07 -11.14
CA VAL A 48 -7.21 -17.79 -11.69
C VAL A 48 -6.87 -18.90 -10.72
N ALA A 49 -6.78 -20.14 -11.20
CA ALA A 49 -6.34 -21.25 -10.37
C ALA A 49 -4.81 -21.16 -10.14
N PRO A 50 -4.30 -21.51 -8.94
CA PRO A 50 -2.86 -21.51 -8.66
C PRO A 50 -2.04 -22.27 -9.70
N GLU A 51 -2.59 -23.35 -10.26
CA GLU A 51 -1.92 -24.22 -11.23
C GLU A 51 -1.80 -23.57 -12.61
N ALA A 52 -2.71 -22.66 -12.94
CA ALA A 52 -2.73 -21.94 -14.23
C ALA A 52 -1.88 -20.67 -14.21
N LEU A 53 -1.35 -20.24 -13.05
CA LEU A 53 -0.52 -19.04 -12.92
C LEU A 53 0.69 -19.01 -13.89
N PRO A 54 1.44 -20.10 -14.11
CA PRO A 54 2.60 -20.07 -15.01
C PRO A 54 2.23 -19.75 -16.46
N GLU A 55 1.02 -20.12 -16.89
CA GLU A 55 0.52 -19.83 -18.24
C GLU A 55 0.28 -18.34 -18.45
N PHE A 56 -0.03 -17.61 -17.37
CA PHE A 56 -0.37 -16.20 -17.40
C PHE A 56 0.80 -15.25 -17.12
N TRP A 57 1.92 -15.72 -16.53
CA TRP A 57 3.06 -14.86 -16.17
C TRP A 57 3.76 -14.19 -17.35
N GLY A 58 3.73 -14.82 -18.53
CA GLY A 58 4.33 -14.27 -19.74
C GLY A 58 3.45 -13.25 -20.47
N LEU A 59 2.17 -13.14 -20.11
CA LEU A 59 1.24 -12.25 -20.77
C LEU A 59 1.46 -10.80 -20.36
N SER A 60 1.26 -9.87 -21.30
CA SER A 60 1.12 -8.47 -20.94
C SER A 60 -0.14 -8.26 -20.07
N VAL A 61 -0.17 -7.20 -19.26
CA VAL A 61 -1.35 -6.86 -18.44
C VAL A 61 -2.63 -6.79 -19.26
N ASN A 62 -2.56 -6.28 -20.49
CA ASN A 62 -3.72 -6.20 -21.39
C ASN A 62 -4.20 -7.58 -21.84
N GLU A 63 -3.27 -8.49 -22.15
CA GLU A 63 -3.60 -9.87 -22.55
C GLU A 63 -4.10 -10.69 -21.37
N PHE A 64 -3.48 -10.56 -20.20
CA PHE A 64 -3.94 -11.15 -18.96
C PHE A 64 -5.38 -10.74 -18.64
N ARG A 65 -5.68 -9.44 -18.75
CA ARG A 65 -7.01 -8.90 -18.49
C ARG A 65 -8.06 -9.45 -19.46
N ARG A 66 -7.71 -9.58 -20.74
CA ARG A 66 -8.60 -10.19 -21.75
C ARG A 66 -8.82 -11.68 -21.48
N ALA A 67 -7.79 -12.41 -21.07
CA ALA A 67 -7.86 -13.84 -20.81
C ALA A 67 -8.65 -14.18 -19.54
N THR A 68 -8.50 -13.38 -18.48
CA THR A 68 -9.11 -13.63 -17.16
C THR A 68 -10.39 -12.82 -16.91
N GLY A 69 -10.72 -11.88 -17.81
CA GLY A 69 -11.81 -10.93 -17.62
C GLY A 69 -11.61 -10.03 -16.40
N ALA A 70 -10.37 -9.82 -15.93
CA ALA A 70 -10.07 -8.98 -14.79
C ALA A 70 -10.56 -7.53 -15.01
N THR A 71 -11.01 -6.90 -13.94
CA THR A 71 -11.47 -5.49 -13.99
C THR A 71 -10.32 -4.53 -13.80
N ASP A 72 -10.41 -3.36 -14.42
CA ASP A 72 -9.41 -2.30 -14.27
C ASP A 72 -9.58 -1.46 -13.00
N GLY A 73 -8.47 -0.79 -12.63
CA GLY A 73 -8.45 0.25 -11.61
C GLY A 73 -8.98 -0.25 -10.28
N TRP A 74 -10.08 0.35 -9.79
CA TRP A 74 -10.72 0.01 -8.52
C TRP A 74 -11.76 -1.11 -8.62
N GLY A 75 -11.97 -1.70 -9.80
CA GLY A 75 -12.99 -2.74 -10.01
C GLY A 75 -12.75 -4.02 -9.18
N TRP A 76 -11.51 -4.26 -8.74
CA TRP A 76 -11.18 -5.39 -7.87
C TRP A 76 -11.85 -5.32 -6.49
N LEU A 77 -12.32 -4.15 -6.03
CA LEU A 77 -13.10 -4.05 -4.78
C LEU A 77 -14.39 -4.88 -4.83
N GLY A 78 -14.98 -5.04 -6.02
CA GLY A 78 -16.15 -5.91 -6.22
C GLY A 78 -15.79 -7.41 -6.20
N ARG A 79 -14.51 -7.75 -6.19
CA ARG A 79 -13.98 -9.12 -6.28
C ARG A 79 -13.34 -9.63 -5.00
N LEU A 80 -13.48 -8.91 -3.87
CA LEU A 80 -12.93 -9.33 -2.57
C LEU A 80 -13.37 -10.71 -2.07
N GLY A 81 -14.41 -11.30 -2.67
CA GLY A 81 -14.80 -12.70 -2.43
C GLY A 81 -13.93 -13.74 -3.15
N PHE A 82 -13.01 -13.31 -4.01
CA PHE A 82 -12.12 -14.19 -4.76
C PHE A 82 -10.71 -14.23 -4.17
N GLY A 83 -10.19 -15.44 -3.95
CA GLY A 83 -8.91 -15.70 -3.29
C GLY A 83 -7.73 -14.94 -3.91
N ASP A 84 -7.71 -14.81 -5.24
CA ASP A 84 -6.67 -14.11 -6.02
C ASP A 84 -6.61 -12.60 -5.75
N THR A 85 -7.68 -12.00 -5.22
CA THR A 85 -7.74 -10.56 -4.92
C THR A 85 -7.54 -10.23 -3.44
N LEU A 86 -7.64 -11.21 -2.54
CA LEU A 86 -7.42 -11.00 -1.10
C LEU A 86 -6.04 -10.41 -0.77
N PRO A 87 -4.93 -10.87 -1.38
CA PRO A 87 -3.62 -10.26 -1.16
C PRO A 87 -3.59 -8.76 -1.48
N LEU A 88 -4.39 -8.28 -2.43
CA LEU A 88 -4.44 -6.86 -2.81
C LEU A 88 -4.88 -5.96 -1.63
N LEU A 89 -5.71 -6.47 -0.72
CA LEU A 89 -6.07 -5.74 0.51
C LEU A 89 -4.83 -5.46 1.38
N GLY A 90 -3.95 -6.45 1.52
CA GLY A 90 -2.68 -6.29 2.24
C GLY A 90 -1.82 -5.20 1.60
N ILE A 91 -1.75 -5.17 0.26
CA ILE A 91 -1.04 -4.13 -0.49
C ILE A 91 -1.66 -2.75 -0.22
N VAL A 92 -2.98 -2.62 -0.26
CA VAL A 92 -3.66 -1.34 0.05
C VAL A 92 -3.34 -0.88 1.47
N VAL A 93 -3.32 -1.78 2.45
CA VAL A 93 -2.96 -1.45 3.84
C VAL A 93 -1.49 -0.99 3.93
N LEU A 94 -0.57 -1.66 3.21
CA LEU A 94 0.83 -1.25 3.16
C LEU A 94 1.00 0.13 2.52
N CYS A 95 0.35 0.40 1.39
CA CYS A 95 0.42 1.69 0.71
C CYS A 95 -0.22 2.82 1.55
N THR A 96 -1.36 2.56 2.18
CA THR A 96 -2.03 3.56 3.04
C THR A 96 -1.25 3.85 4.31
N THR A 97 -0.45 2.90 4.81
CA THR A 97 0.43 3.13 5.96
C THR A 97 1.42 4.28 5.69
N THR A 98 2.04 4.32 4.50
CA THR A 98 2.92 5.43 4.10
C THR A 98 2.15 6.75 4.06
N LEU A 99 0.94 6.73 3.49
CA LEU A 99 0.08 7.92 3.41
C LEU A 99 -0.28 8.45 4.81
N LEU A 100 -0.60 7.56 5.75
CA LEU A 100 -0.90 7.90 7.13
C LEU A 100 0.31 8.47 7.86
N ALA A 101 1.49 7.89 7.63
CA ALA A 101 2.73 8.34 8.25
C ALA A 101 3.10 9.77 7.79
N VAL A 102 2.99 10.06 6.49
CA VAL A 102 3.15 11.42 5.94
C VAL A 102 2.04 12.35 6.44
N GLY A 103 0.80 11.87 6.59
CA GLY A 103 -0.30 12.64 7.18
C GLY A 103 -0.03 13.08 8.62
N VAL A 104 0.56 12.21 9.45
CA VAL A 104 0.99 12.56 10.81
C VAL A 104 2.07 13.65 10.80
N LEU A 105 3.00 13.57 9.84
CA LEU A 105 4.02 14.60 9.63
C LEU A 105 3.39 15.94 9.24
N LEU A 106 2.43 15.94 8.30
CA LEU A 106 1.70 17.11 7.85
C LEU A 106 0.99 17.82 9.01
N VAL A 107 0.27 17.07 9.85
CA VAL A 107 -0.41 17.61 11.04
C VAL A 107 0.59 18.21 12.02
N SER A 108 1.75 17.57 12.21
CA SER A 108 2.82 18.06 13.09
C SER A 108 3.43 19.37 12.56
N CYS A 109 3.71 19.45 11.26
CA CYS A 109 4.20 20.67 10.59
C CYS A 109 3.18 21.81 10.65
N PHE A 110 1.89 21.52 10.46
CA PHE A 110 0.82 22.51 10.59
C PHE A 110 0.79 23.14 11.99
N ARG A 111 0.96 22.32 13.04
CA ARG A 111 1.00 22.80 14.44
C ARG A 111 2.26 23.62 14.75
N ARG A 112 3.38 23.37 14.05
CA ARG A 112 4.64 24.13 14.19
C ARG A 112 4.66 25.42 13.36
N GLY A 113 3.75 25.60 12.42
CA GLY A 113 3.71 26.76 11.53
C GLY A 113 4.77 26.77 10.44
N ASP A 114 5.42 25.61 10.19
CA ASP A 114 6.47 25.51 9.19
C ASP A 114 5.88 25.32 7.78
N ARG A 115 5.76 26.43 7.07
CA ARG A 115 5.05 26.50 5.78
C ARG A 115 5.73 25.70 4.67
N LEU A 116 7.06 25.58 4.67
CA LEU A 116 7.78 24.88 3.62
C LEU A 116 7.53 23.38 3.69
N TYR A 117 7.73 22.79 4.87
CA TYR A 117 7.48 21.35 5.07
C TYR A 117 6.02 20.98 4.90
N LEU A 118 5.10 21.87 5.27
CA LEU A 118 3.68 21.66 5.03
C LEU A 118 3.34 21.57 3.55
N VAL A 119 3.89 22.46 2.72
CA VAL A 119 3.66 22.44 1.27
C VAL A 119 4.23 21.16 0.65
N ILE A 120 5.44 20.75 1.06
CA ILE A 120 6.08 19.53 0.54
C ILE A 120 5.23 18.29 0.89
N ALA A 121 4.83 18.14 2.15
CA ALA A 121 4.02 17.00 2.58
C ALA A 121 2.63 16.98 1.93
N ALA A 122 2.03 18.16 1.70
CA ALA A 122 0.76 18.27 0.98
C ALA A 122 0.90 17.85 -0.50
N LEU A 123 1.97 18.28 -1.17
CA LEU A 123 2.27 17.86 -2.54
C LEU A 123 2.53 16.36 -2.64
N GLU A 124 3.24 15.77 -1.67
CA GLU A 124 3.48 14.33 -1.62
C GLU A 124 2.17 13.54 -1.53
N ILE A 125 1.28 13.90 -0.59
CA ILE A 125 -0.04 13.26 -0.47
C ILE A 125 -0.85 13.44 -1.77
N MET A 126 -0.82 14.63 -2.36
CA MET A 126 -1.53 14.91 -3.61
C MET A 126 -1.04 14.00 -4.75
N VAL A 127 0.29 13.86 -4.91
CA VAL A 127 0.89 12.99 -5.94
C VAL A 127 0.53 11.52 -5.69
N LEU A 128 0.59 11.06 -4.43
CA LEU A 128 0.24 9.68 -4.08
C LEU A 128 -1.24 9.37 -4.35
N VAL A 129 -2.14 10.28 -4.00
CA VAL A 129 -3.58 10.13 -4.29
C VAL A 129 -3.85 10.18 -5.79
N LEU A 130 -3.19 11.08 -6.52
CA LEU A 130 -3.31 11.16 -7.98
C LEU A 130 -2.82 9.89 -8.66
N ALA A 131 -1.69 9.34 -8.22
CA ALA A 131 -1.17 8.06 -8.72
C ALA A 131 -2.14 6.90 -8.43
N ALA A 132 -2.69 6.83 -7.21
CA ALA A 132 -3.65 5.78 -6.84
C ALA A 132 -5.00 5.91 -7.57
N SER A 133 -5.41 7.11 -7.96
CA SER A 133 -6.68 7.34 -8.64
C SER A 133 -6.76 6.69 -10.03
N GLY A 134 -5.61 6.40 -10.66
CA GLY A 134 -5.55 5.88 -12.03
C GLY A 134 -5.83 6.93 -13.11
N VAL A 135 -6.05 8.21 -12.75
CA VAL A 135 -6.31 9.30 -13.70
C VAL A 135 -5.15 9.52 -14.67
N LEU A 136 -3.91 9.26 -14.24
CA LEU A 136 -2.72 9.37 -15.08
C LEU A 136 -2.56 8.22 -16.09
N THR A 137 -3.27 7.11 -15.91
CA THR A 137 -3.24 5.92 -16.79
C THR A 137 -4.33 5.95 -17.86
N ALA A 138 -5.21 6.95 -17.86
CA ALA A 138 -6.32 7.07 -18.81
C ALA A 138 -5.91 7.53 -20.23
N HIS A 139 -4.61 7.54 -20.57
CA HIS A 139 -4.09 7.93 -21.88
C HIS A 139 -3.11 6.90 -22.44
#